data_AF-A0A8H6AR05-F1
#
_entry.id   AF-A0A8H6AR05-F1
#
_cell.length_a   1.000
_cell.length_b   1.000
_cell.length_c   1.000
_cell.angle_alpha   90.00
_cell.angle_beta   90.00
_cell.angle_gamma   90.00
#
_symmetry.space_group_name_H-M   'P 1'
#
loop_
_entity.id
_entity.type
_entity.pdbx_description
1 polymer ?
#
loop_
_entity_poly.entity_id
_entity_poly.type
_entity_poly.pdbx_seq_one_letter_code
_entity_poly.pdbx_strand_id
1 'polypeptide(L)'
;MANPTKDYQAELATKAADIFVESFYEALNKPNLRSTIASFYIKPSALAPAEASITINGNIVPTPSAFQETFENKIGKTSYEAQAYDAHVINPNYNIGVEESKLGPDKDGKKISIAIMVNGSVKYTSKNGDEGEERSFMENFVLVPNVEARNPKAPKGIKKWLIQNWCFEVSKSREYEANMGKEDWLENPKMNGRLEGTLYGKQHCSVNRSNATLLKALMADSYGGAPQTSQI
;
A
#
# COMPACT_ATOMS: atom_id res chain seq x y z
N MET A 1 -34.57 -15.04 7.02
CA MET A 1 -33.61 -14.66 8.10
C MET A 1 -32.94 -13.37 7.64
N ALA A 2 -33.01 -12.30 8.44
CA ALA A 2 -32.57 -10.98 8.03
C ALA A 2 -31.04 -10.85 8.03
N ASN A 3 -30.51 -10.10 7.07
CA ASN A 3 -29.11 -9.68 7.08
C ASN A 3 -28.83 -8.83 8.33
N PRO A 4 -27.58 -8.81 8.82
CA PRO A 4 -27.20 -7.97 9.94
C PRO A 4 -27.56 -6.51 9.68
N THR A 5 -28.01 -5.79 10.71
CA THR A 5 -28.37 -4.38 10.60
C THR A 5 -27.12 -3.56 10.26
N LYS A 6 -27.31 -2.42 9.59
CA LYS A 6 -26.20 -1.51 9.23
C LYS A 6 -25.44 -1.03 10.46
N ASP A 7 -26.15 -0.73 11.54
CA ASP A 7 -25.55 -0.26 12.81
C ASP A 7 -24.62 -1.31 13.41
N TYR A 8 -25.02 -2.59 13.36
CA TYR A 8 -24.17 -3.67 13.84
C TYR A 8 -22.92 -3.88 12.95
N GLN A 9 -23.04 -3.68 11.64
CA GLN A 9 -21.88 -3.72 10.73
C GLN A 9 -20.93 -2.54 10.98
N ALA A 10 -21.47 -1.35 11.27
CA ALA A 10 -20.67 -0.19 11.63
C ALA A 10 -19.91 -0.42 12.94
N GLU A 11 -20.58 -0.95 13.97
CA GLU A 11 -19.93 -1.31 15.24
C GLU A 11 -18.81 -2.35 15.05
N LEU A 12 -19.03 -3.36 14.20
CA LEU A 12 -18.01 -4.34 13.84
C LEU A 12 -16.83 -3.70 13.09
N ALA A 13 -17.10 -2.75 12.21
CA ALA A 13 -16.06 -2.04 11.46
C ALA A 13 -15.18 -1.18 12.38
N THR A 14 -15.78 -0.46 13.34
CA THR A 14 -15.04 0.29 14.36
C THR A 14 -14.14 -0.63 15.18
N LYS A 15 -14.70 -1.72 15.73
CA LYS A 15 -13.91 -2.69 16.52
C LYS A 15 -12.79 -3.34 15.71
N ALA A 16 -13.03 -3.59 14.43
CA ALA A 16 -12.01 -4.12 13.53
C ALA A 16 -10.89 -3.11 13.28
N ALA A 17 -11.24 -1.84 13.09
CA ALA A 17 -10.29 -0.76 12.91
C ALA A 17 -9.42 -0.55 14.15
N ASP A 18 -10.00 -0.51 15.35
CA ASP A 18 -9.26 -0.33 16.61
C ASP A 18 -8.15 -1.38 16.75
N ILE A 19 -8.52 -2.67 16.62
CA ILE A 19 -7.58 -3.80 16.74
C ILE A 19 -6.54 -3.77 15.61
N PHE A 20 -6.96 -3.43 14.39
CA PHE A 20 -6.07 -3.39 13.25
C PHE A 20 -5.02 -2.28 13.39
N VAL A 21 -5.45 -1.04 13.65
CA VAL A 21 -4.59 0.13 13.81
C VAL A 21 -3.58 -0.12 14.92
N GLU A 22 -4.04 -0.51 16.12
CA GLU A 22 -3.16 -0.77 17.26
C GLU A 22 -2.07 -1.80 16.91
N SER A 23 -2.48 -2.95 16.35
CA SER A 23 -1.53 -4.01 16.04
C SER A 23 -0.62 -3.71 14.85
N PHE A 24 -1.09 -2.98 13.84
CA PHE A 24 -0.31 -2.63 12.65
C PHE A 24 0.78 -1.61 12.97
N TYR A 25 0.45 -0.53 13.67
CA TYR A 25 1.45 0.47 14.06
C TYR A 25 2.42 -0.05 15.11
N GLU A 26 1.99 -0.94 16.00
CA GLU A 26 2.90 -1.65 16.90
C GLU A 26 3.95 -2.45 16.11
N ALA A 27 3.53 -3.14 15.03
CA ALA A 27 4.42 -3.90 14.16
C ALA A 27 5.39 -3.01 13.37
N LEU A 28 4.97 -1.81 12.95
CA LEU A 28 5.85 -0.85 12.26
C LEU A 28 6.91 -0.25 13.21
N ASN A 29 6.50 0.09 14.43
CA ASN A 29 7.33 0.78 15.42
C ASN A 29 8.34 -0.13 16.11
N LYS A 30 7.99 -1.40 16.37
CA LYS A 30 8.86 -2.34 17.10
C LYS A 30 9.74 -3.14 16.14
N PRO A 31 11.08 -3.00 16.18
CA PRO A 31 11.98 -3.67 15.24
C PRO A 31 11.83 -5.20 15.21
N ASN A 32 11.55 -5.83 16.35
CA ASN A 32 11.34 -7.27 16.47
C ASN A 32 10.01 -7.77 15.86
N LEU A 33 9.05 -6.87 15.60
CA LEU A 33 7.75 -7.21 15.02
C LEU A 33 7.67 -6.87 13.52
N ARG A 34 8.65 -6.16 12.97
CA ARG A 34 8.69 -5.83 11.54
C ARG A 34 8.66 -7.08 10.65
N SER A 35 9.17 -8.21 11.14
CA SER A 35 9.10 -9.52 10.47
C SER A 35 7.70 -10.10 10.29
N THR A 36 6.71 -9.50 10.97
CA THR A 36 5.31 -9.92 10.89
C THR A 36 4.48 -9.04 9.94
N ILE A 37 5.06 -7.99 9.35
CA ILE A 37 4.35 -7.02 8.51
C ILE A 37 3.66 -7.71 7.33
N ALA A 38 4.32 -8.64 6.64
CA ALA A 38 3.72 -9.36 5.51
C ALA A 38 2.47 -10.17 5.92
N SER A 39 2.34 -10.55 7.19
CA SER A 39 1.17 -11.31 7.69
C SER A 39 -0.12 -10.48 7.78
N PHE A 40 -0.03 -9.15 7.69
CA PHE A 40 -1.20 -8.27 7.65
C PHE A 40 -1.87 -8.24 6.27
N TYR A 41 -1.20 -8.71 5.22
CA TYR A 41 -1.70 -8.60 3.85
C TYR A 41 -2.37 -9.90 3.39
N ILE A 42 -3.25 -9.77 2.40
CA ILE A 42 -3.83 -10.94 1.72
C ILE A 42 -2.75 -11.77 1.02
N LYS A 43 -2.98 -13.08 0.99
CA LYS A 43 -2.18 -14.02 0.20
C LYS A 43 -3.01 -14.49 -0.99
N PRO A 44 -2.46 -14.46 -2.21
CA PRO A 44 -3.14 -15.01 -3.37
C PRO A 44 -3.46 -16.48 -3.14
N SER A 45 -4.66 -16.90 -3.53
CA SER A 45 -5.11 -18.28 -3.47
C SER A 45 -5.82 -18.65 -4.77
N ALA A 46 -6.02 -19.94 -5.03
CA ALA A 46 -6.71 -20.40 -6.24
C ALA A 46 -8.12 -19.79 -6.40
N LEU A 47 -8.79 -19.49 -5.29
CA LEU A 47 -10.15 -18.90 -5.26
C LEU A 47 -10.14 -17.37 -5.22
N ALA A 48 -9.01 -16.75 -4.89
CA ALA A 48 -8.82 -15.31 -4.82
C ALA A 48 -7.41 -14.97 -5.31
N PRO A 49 -7.21 -14.83 -6.64
CA PRO A 49 -5.89 -14.59 -7.22
C PRO A 49 -5.40 -13.15 -7.03
N ALA A 50 -6.24 -12.25 -6.50
CA ALA A 50 -5.88 -10.86 -6.30
C ALA A 50 -4.73 -10.73 -5.27
N GLU A 51 -3.69 -10.01 -5.67
CA GLU A 51 -2.58 -9.64 -4.80
C GLU A 51 -2.89 -8.36 -4.03
N ALA A 52 -2.17 -8.13 -2.93
CA ALA A 52 -2.30 -6.88 -2.20
C ALA A 52 -1.69 -5.72 -2.99
N SER A 53 -2.42 -4.61 -3.08
CA SER A 53 -1.95 -3.38 -3.71
C SER A 53 -1.36 -2.45 -2.65
N ILE A 54 -0.10 -2.05 -2.81
CA ILE A 54 0.61 -1.14 -1.89
C ILE A 54 1.17 0.03 -2.68
N THR A 55 0.80 1.24 -2.28
CA THR A 55 1.34 2.48 -2.84
C THR A 55 1.86 3.38 -1.72
N ILE A 56 3.12 3.80 -1.82
CA ILE A 56 3.79 4.63 -0.81
C ILE A 56 4.34 5.87 -1.52
N ASN A 57 3.82 7.05 -1.17
CA ASN A 57 4.18 8.33 -1.76
C ASN A 57 4.13 8.30 -3.31
N GLY A 58 3.10 7.66 -3.85
CA GLY A 58 2.93 7.45 -5.30
C GLY A 58 3.75 6.32 -5.92
N ASN A 59 4.66 5.68 -5.16
CA ASN A 59 5.44 4.54 -5.64
C ASN A 59 4.72 3.22 -5.35
N ILE A 60 4.54 2.39 -6.39
CA ILE A 60 3.95 1.06 -6.23
C ILE A 60 5.00 0.11 -5.64
N VAL A 61 4.65 -0.53 -4.52
CA VAL A 61 5.43 -1.61 -3.94
C VAL A 61 4.84 -2.94 -4.41
N PRO A 62 5.63 -3.80 -5.08
CA PRO A 62 5.07 -4.94 -5.80
C PRO A 62 4.55 -6.05 -4.89
N THR A 63 5.15 -6.25 -3.71
CA THR A 63 4.73 -7.33 -2.80
C THR A 63 4.82 -6.91 -1.32
N PRO A 64 3.97 -7.48 -0.46
CA PRO A 64 4.08 -7.30 1.00
C PRO A 64 5.44 -7.71 1.57
N SER A 65 6.10 -8.70 0.98
CA SER A 65 7.45 -9.14 1.39
C SER A 65 8.50 -8.06 1.08
N ALA A 66 8.45 -7.45 -0.10
CA ALA A 66 9.35 -6.35 -0.45
C ALA A 66 9.13 -5.12 0.43
N PHE A 67 7.87 -4.88 0.83
CA PHE A 67 7.53 -3.86 1.81
C PHE A 67 8.17 -4.15 3.19
N GLN A 68 8.00 -5.37 3.69
CA GLN A 68 8.62 -5.82 4.94
C GLN A 68 10.15 -5.68 4.92
N GLU A 69 10.82 -6.17 3.87
CA GLU A 69 12.27 -6.06 3.70
C GLU A 69 12.75 -4.60 3.71
N THR A 70 11.94 -3.68 3.16
CA THR A 70 12.23 -2.25 3.19
C THR A 70 12.22 -1.70 4.62
N PHE A 71 11.23 -2.12 5.43
CA PHE A 71 11.14 -1.74 6.84
C PHE A 71 12.23 -2.38 7.71
N GLU A 72 12.66 -3.60 7.40
CA GLU A 72 13.72 -4.27 8.14
C GLU A 72 15.12 -3.71 7.82
N ASN A 73 15.40 -3.46 6.53
CA ASN A 73 16.78 -3.20 6.09
C ASN A 73 17.07 -1.74 5.75
N LYS A 74 16.06 -0.99 5.29
CA LYS A 74 16.26 0.35 4.71
C LYS A 74 15.77 1.47 5.62
N ILE A 75 14.68 1.24 6.34
CA ILE A 75 14.09 2.23 7.24
C ILE A 75 14.72 2.11 8.62
N GLY A 76 15.31 3.20 9.07
CA GLY A 76 15.92 3.30 10.40
C GLY A 76 14.88 3.28 11.52
N LYS A 77 15.26 3.84 12.66
CA LYS A 77 14.33 4.03 13.78
C LYS A 77 13.27 5.06 13.37
N THR A 78 12.03 4.62 13.36
CA THR A 78 10.85 5.43 13.03
C THR A 78 9.80 5.24 14.10
N SER A 79 9.04 6.31 14.36
CA SER A 79 7.90 6.29 15.28
C SER A 79 6.69 6.81 14.55
N TYR A 80 5.76 5.92 14.25
CA TYR A 80 4.45 6.23 13.69
C TYR A 80 3.42 6.33 14.82
N GLU A 81 2.65 7.40 14.82
CA GLU A 81 1.59 7.65 15.78
C GLU A 81 0.29 7.93 15.01
N ALA A 82 -0.66 7.00 15.10
CA ALA A 82 -2.01 7.20 14.58
C ALA A 82 -2.79 8.09 15.54
N GLN A 83 -3.22 9.26 15.06
CA GLN A 83 -3.90 10.26 15.90
C GLN A 83 -5.42 10.17 15.76
N ALA A 84 -5.90 9.95 14.53
CA ALA A 84 -7.31 9.81 14.23
C ALA A 84 -7.49 8.81 13.10
N TYR A 85 -8.55 8.02 13.20
CA TYR A 85 -8.96 7.13 12.12
C TYR A 85 -10.47 7.01 12.08
N ASP A 86 -10.96 6.69 10.89
CA ASP A 86 -12.37 6.47 10.61
C ASP A 86 -12.54 5.17 9.81
N ALA A 87 -13.66 4.49 10.00
CA ALA A 87 -13.91 3.17 9.46
C ALA A 87 -15.29 3.06 8.82
N HIS A 88 -15.32 2.66 7.55
CA HIS A 88 -16.54 2.55 6.77
C HIS A 88 -16.71 1.17 6.15
N VAL A 89 -17.92 0.61 6.24
CA VAL A 89 -18.28 -0.63 5.55
C VAL A 89 -18.48 -0.33 4.07
N ILE A 90 -17.63 -0.92 3.21
CA ILE A 90 -17.72 -0.72 1.74
C ILE A 90 -18.45 -1.87 1.04
N ASN A 91 -18.33 -3.09 1.56
CA ASN A 91 -19.09 -4.24 1.07
C ASN A 91 -19.69 -4.99 2.27
N PRO A 92 -21.03 -5.01 2.42
CA PRO A 92 -21.68 -5.69 3.53
C PRO A 92 -21.72 -7.23 3.39
N ASN A 93 -21.31 -7.79 2.25
CA ASN A 93 -21.33 -9.22 1.97
C ASN A 93 -20.14 -9.66 1.08
N TYR A 94 -18.96 -9.69 1.67
CA TYR A 94 -17.71 -10.11 1.04
C TYR A 94 -17.63 -11.65 0.93
N ASN A 95 -17.58 -12.16 -0.31
CA ASN A 95 -17.55 -13.60 -0.61
C ASN A 95 -16.40 -14.02 -1.54
N ILE A 96 -15.44 -13.14 -1.81
CA ILE A 96 -14.26 -13.46 -2.63
C ILE A 96 -13.38 -14.46 -1.86
N GLY A 97 -12.87 -15.49 -2.55
CA GLY A 97 -12.01 -16.50 -1.94
C GLY A 97 -12.73 -17.53 -1.07
N VAL A 98 -14.06 -17.58 -1.14
CA VAL A 98 -14.89 -18.54 -0.40
C VAL A 98 -15.45 -19.57 -1.39
N GLU A 99 -15.21 -20.85 -1.11
CA GLU A 99 -15.82 -21.97 -1.84
C GLU A 99 -17.35 -21.84 -1.90
N GLU A 100 -17.96 -22.21 -3.03
CA GLU A 100 -19.41 -22.09 -3.25
C GLU A 100 -20.22 -22.85 -2.18
N SER A 101 -19.72 -24.01 -1.75
CA SER A 101 -20.28 -24.82 -0.66
C SER A 101 -20.29 -24.13 0.72
N LYS A 102 -19.51 -23.07 0.89
CA LYS A 102 -19.38 -22.27 2.12
C LYS A 102 -20.02 -20.88 1.99
N LEU A 103 -20.69 -20.60 0.88
CA LEU A 103 -21.52 -19.41 0.69
C LEU A 103 -22.83 -19.54 1.49
N GLY A 104 -22.69 -19.48 2.81
CA GLY A 104 -23.83 -19.38 3.73
C GLY A 104 -24.25 -17.94 4.00
N PRO A 105 -25.45 -17.71 4.55
CA PRO A 105 -25.90 -16.39 5.00
C PRO A 105 -24.94 -15.82 6.05
N ASP A 106 -24.67 -14.51 5.99
CA ASP A 106 -23.81 -13.83 6.97
C ASP A 106 -24.55 -13.59 8.29
N LYS A 107 -24.65 -14.63 9.11
CA LYS A 107 -25.33 -14.55 10.42
C LYS A 107 -24.60 -13.63 11.40
N ASP A 108 -23.29 -13.46 11.24
CA ASP A 108 -22.43 -12.79 12.20
C ASP A 108 -22.09 -11.35 11.82
N GLY A 109 -22.47 -10.88 10.62
CA GLY A 109 -22.07 -9.57 10.08
C GLY A 109 -20.57 -9.44 9.82
N LYS A 110 -19.85 -10.55 9.85
CA LYS A 110 -18.38 -10.58 9.78
C LYS A 110 -17.91 -10.74 8.33
N LYS A 111 -18.80 -10.95 7.35
CA LYS A 111 -18.45 -10.98 5.92
C LYS A 111 -18.54 -9.57 5.35
N ILE A 112 -17.86 -8.62 5.96
CA ILE A 112 -17.81 -7.24 5.45
C ILE A 112 -16.42 -6.93 4.94
N SER A 113 -16.27 -5.97 4.03
CA SER A 113 -14.99 -5.30 3.81
C SER A 113 -15.09 -3.86 4.29
N ILE A 114 -13.97 -3.35 4.80
CA ILE A 114 -13.92 -2.10 5.56
C ILE A 114 -12.87 -1.20 4.92
N ALA A 115 -13.23 0.03 4.61
CA ALA A 115 -12.27 1.08 4.32
C ALA A 115 -11.90 1.78 5.62
N ILE A 116 -10.59 1.96 5.86
CA ILE A 116 -10.09 2.70 7.02
C ILE A 116 -9.27 3.87 6.48
N MET A 117 -9.57 5.06 6.99
CA MET A 117 -8.78 6.25 6.74
C MET A 117 -8.03 6.60 8.02
N VAL A 118 -6.71 6.73 7.97
CA VAL A 118 -5.88 7.06 9.14
C VAL A 118 -5.09 8.32 8.87
N ASN A 119 -5.11 9.22 9.86
CA ASN A 119 -4.27 10.41 9.91
C ASN A 119 -3.38 10.33 11.16
N GLY A 120 -2.12 10.71 11.00
CA GLY A 120 -1.17 10.65 12.10
C GLY A 120 0.11 11.41 11.81
N SER A 121 1.11 11.17 12.66
CA SER A 121 2.45 11.71 12.47
C SER A 121 3.53 10.63 12.50
N VAL A 122 4.59 10.86 11.74
CA VAL A 122 5.76 9.98 11.66
C VAL A 122 7.01 10.78 11.99
N LYS A 123 7.80 10.25 12.91
CA LYS A 123 9.12 10.78 13.28
C LYS A 123 10.20 9.87 12.72
N TYR A 124 11.08 10.41 11.90
CA TYR A 124 12.24 9.70 11.37
C TYR A 124 13.46 10.02 12.22
N THR A 125 13.99 9.07 13.00
CA THR A 125 15.21 9.32 13.78
C THR A 125 16.44 9.11 12.89
N SER A 126 17.36 10.08 12.90
CA SER A 126 18.65 9.92 12.20
C SER A 126 19.46 8.78 12.82
N LYS A 127 20.32 8.12 12.03
CA LYS A 127 21.29 7.12 12.53
C LYS A 127 22.22 7.69 13.61
N ASN A 128 22.35 9.02 13.69
CA ASN A 128 23.19 9.72 14.66
C ASN A 128 22.48 10.01 16.00
N GLY A 129 21.21 9.64 16.16
CA GLY A 129 20.45 9.87 17.38
C GLY A 129 19.78 11.24 17.48
N ASP A 130 19.99 12.12 16.49
CA ASP A 130 19.25 13.38 16.40
C ASP A 130 17.75 13.09 16.18
N GLU A 131 16.91 13.75 16.98
CA GLU A 131 15.46 13.80 16.74
C GLU A 131 15.24 14.39 15.35
N GLY A 132 14.83 13.54 14.40
CA GLY A 132 14.57 14.00 13.05
C GLY A 132 13.17 14.56 12.90
N GLU A 133 12.89 15.04 11.69
CA GLU A 133 11.68 15.78 11.39
C GLU A 133 10.41 14.94 11.63
N GLU A 134 9.46 15.54 12.34
CA GLU A 134 8.09 15.03 12.45
C GLU A 134 7.30 15.47 11.23
N ARG A 135 6.69 14.52 10.54
CA ARG A 135 5.83 14.79 9.39
C ARG A 135 4.44 14.22 9.63
N SER A 136 3.42 14.89 9.11
CA SER A 136 2.07 14.34 9.12
C SER A 136 1.94 13.32 8.00
N PHE A 137 1.11 12.30 8.17
CA PHE A 137 0.79 11.36 7.11
C PHE A 137 -0.71 11.12 7.06
N MET A 138 -1.17 10.73 5.87
CA MET A 138 -2.50 10.21 5.62
C MET A 138 -2.36 8.86 4.92
N GLU A 139 -3.16 7.90 5.33
CA GLU A 139 -3.22 6.61 4.64
C GLU A 139 -4.62 6.04 4.61
N ASN A 140 -4.85 5.17 3.62
CA ASN A 140 -6.12 4.53 3.38
C ASN A 140 -5.89 3.02 3.24
N PHE A 141 -6.62 2.23 4.01
CA PHE A 141 -6.64 0.78 3.93
C PHE A 141 -7.98 0.28 3.39
N VAL A 142 -7.94 -0.83 2.67
CA VAL A 142 -9.10 -1.69 2.45
C VAL A 142 -8.81 -3.02 3.13
N LEU A 143 -9.60 -3.32 4.15
CA LEU A 143 -9.55 -4.56 4.90
C LEU A 143 -10.60 -5.56 4.39
N VAL A 144 -10.20 -6.83 4.34
CA VAL A 144 -11.04 -7.95 3.98
C VAL A 144 -11.00 -9.02 5.06
N PRO A 145 -12.06 -9.83 5.20
CA PRO A 145 -12.13 -10.82 6.25
C PRO A 145 -11.17 -11.97 5.95
N ASN A 146 -10.39 -12.37 6.97
CA ASN A 146 -9.55 -13.55 6.86
C ASN A 146 -10.40 -14.82 7.03
N VAL A 147 -10.59 -15.57 5.95
CA VAL A 147 -11.36 -16.81 5.95
C VAL A 147 -10.71 -17.88 6.85
N GLU A 148 -9.38 -17.93 6.91
CA GLU A 148 -8.64 -18.90 7.73
C GLU A 148 -8.88 -18.66 9.23
N ALA A 149 -8.92 -17.39 9.64
CA ALA A 149 -9.18 -16.98 11.02
C ALA A 149 -10.59 -17.32 11.52
N ARG A 150 -11.51 -17.64 10.60
CA ARG A 150 -12.91 -17.98 10.91
C ARG A 150 -13.12 -19.49 11.07
N ASN A 151 -12.11 -20.30 10.78
CA ASN A 151 -12.18 -21.72 11.05
C ASN A 151 -12.26 -21.94 12.58
N PRO A 152 -13.19 -22.75 13.11
CA PRO A 152 -13.23 -23.10 14.53
C PRO A 152 -11.91 -23.70 15.07
N LYS A 153 -11.10 -24.27 14.18
CA LYS A 153 -9.77 -24.83 14.48
C LYS A 153 -8.62 -23.87 14.17
N ALA A 154 -8.89 -22.60 13.91
CA ALA A 154 -7.86 -21.61 13.59
C ALA A 154 -6.89 -21.45 14.77
N PRO A 155 -5.57 -21.31 14.51
CA PRO A 155 -4.59 -20.99 15.55
C PRO A 155 -4.98 -19.70 16.29
N LYS A 156 -4.75 -19.67 17.60
CA LYS A 156 -4.96 -18.45 18.40
C LYS A 156 -3.98 -17.37 17.92
N GLY A 157 -4.48 -16.13 17.80
CA GLY A 157 -3.66 -14.98 17.41
C GLY A 157 -3.57 -14.72 15.90
N ILE A 158 -4.20 -15.54 15.06
CA ILE A 158 -4.33 -15.22 13.64
C ILE A 158 -5.18 -13.95 13.44
N LYS A 159 -4.74 -13.09 12.52
CA LYS A 159 -5.41 -11.83 12.23
C LYS A 159 -6.76 -12.08 11.58
N LYS A 160 -7.81 -11.47 12.10
CA LYS A 160 -9.18 -11.61 11.59
C LYS A 160 -9.41 -10.81 10.31
N TRP A 161 -8.61 -9.77 10.08
CA TRP A 161 -8.71 -8.84 8.97
C TRP A 161 -7.36 -8.74 8.28
N LEU A 162 -7.38 -8.70 6.94
CA LEU A 162 -6.19 -8.60 6.09
C LEU A 162 -6.31 -7.39 5.17
N ILE A 163 -5.18 -6.78 4.86
CA ILE A 163 -5.06 -5.64 3.95
C ILE A 163 -5.10 -6.16 2.51
N GLN A 164 -6.11 -5.73 1.76
CA GLN A 164 -6.19 -5.91 0.31
C GLN A 164 -5.55 -4.72 -0.41
N ASN A 165 -5.77 -3.51 0.07
CA ASN A 165 -5.19 -2.30 -0.51
C ASN A 165 -4.67 -1.38 0.59
N TRP A 166 -3.52 -0.77 0.34
CA TRP A 166 -2.95 0.26 1.18
C TRP A 166 -2.34 1.37 0.34
N CYS A 167 -2.74 2.60 0.65
CA CYS A 167 -2.18 3.81 0.05
C CYS A 167 -1.68 4.72 1.18
N PHE A 168 -0.39 5.01 1.20
CA PHE A 168 0.28 5.84 2.19
C PHE A 168 0.87 7.09 1.54
N GLU A 169 0.64 8.24 2.14
CA GLU A 169 1.24 9.50 1.74
C GLU A 169 1.69 10.28 2.98
N VAL A 170 2.97 10.64 3.01
CA VAL A 170 3.50 11.56 4.01
C VAL A 170 3.50 12.98 3.46
N SER A 171 3.13 13.95 4.30
CA SER A 171 3.24 15.36 3.97
C SER A 171 4.69 15.70 3.66
N LYS A 172 4.90 16.61 2.71
CA LYS A 172 6.24 17.12 2.43
C LYS A 172 6.75 17.91 3.64
N SER A 173 8.08 18.06 3.75
CA SER A 173 8.66 18.87 4.81
C SER A 173 8.25 20.33 4.66
N ARG A 174 8.06 21.01 5.79
CA ARG A 174 7.74 22.44 5.80
C ARG A 174 8.87 23.27 5.20
N GLU A 175 10.11 22.81 5.32
CA GLU A 175 11.28 23.38 4.66
C GLU A 175 11.22 23.21 3.13
N TYR A 176 10.77 22.06 2.62
CA TYR A 176 10.57 21.86 1.18
C TYR A 176 9.47 22.78 0.65
N GLU A 177 8.35 22.92 1.37
CA GLU A 177 7.27 23.83 0.99
C GLU A 177 7.70 25.30 1.01
N ALA A 178 8.48 25.72 2.01
CA ALA A 178 9.02 27.08 2.11
C ALA A 178 10.01 27.41 0.98
N ASN A 179 10.68 26.41 0.43
CA ASN A 179 11.67 26.57 -0.63
C ASN A 179 11.12 26.28 -2.05
N MET A 180 9.88 25.77 -2.18
CA MET A 180 9.27 25.42 -3.47
C MET A 180 9.06 26.61 -4.44
N GLY A 181 9.32 27.86 -3.99
CA GLY A 181 9.29 29.08 -4.81
C GLY A 181 10.62 29.84 -4.86
N LYS A 182 11.72 29.29 -4.34
CA LYS A 182 13.04 29.93 -4.34
C LYS A 182 14.07 29.01 -5.00
N GLU A 183 14.35 29.32 -6.26
CA GLU A 183 15.44 28.85 -7.12
C GLU A 183 15.35 27.43 -7.69
N ASP A 184 15.81 27.34 -8.94
CA ASP A 184 15.65 26.25 -9.90
C ASP A 184 16.40 24.99 -9.42
N TRP A 185 15.64 24.01 -8.91
CA TRP A 185 16.11 22.82 -8.19
C TRP A 185 16.97 21.83 -9.01
N LEU A 186 17.22 22.11 -10.28
CA LEU A 186 18.00 21.23 -11.16
C LEU A 186 19.52 21.31 -10.91
N GLU A 187 20.03 22.30 -10.18
CA GLU A 187 21.49 22.57 -10.15
C GLU A 187 22.24 22.30 -8.83
N ASN A 188 21.60 21.83 -7.75
CA ASN A 188 22.30 21.64 -6.47
C ASN A 188 22.35 20.17 -5.96
N PRO A 189 23.41 19.40 -6.30
CA PRO A 189 23.56 17.99 -5.90
C PRO A 189 23.85 17.76 -4.41
N LYS A 190 24.13 18.81 -3.63
CA LYS A 190 24.58 18.69 -2.23
C LYS A 190 23.47 18.36 -1.23
N MET A 191 22.20 18.61 -1.55
CA MET A 191 21.07 18.30 -0.66
C MET A 191 20.45 16.90 -0.90
N ASN A 192 20.86 16.20 -1.95
CA ASN A 192 20.24 14.94 -2.38
C ASN A 192 20.72 13.69 -1.60
N GLY A 193 21.35 13.89 -0.43
CA GLY A 193 22.19 12.87 0.21
C GLY A 193 21.68 12.25 1.51
N ARG A 194 20.58 12.71 2.10
CA ARG A 194 20.19 12.24 3.44
C ARG A 194 18.68 12.19 3.59
N LEU A 195 18.12 10.98 3.46
CA LEU A 195 16.73 10.54 3.72
C LEU A 195 15.74 10.47 2.55
N GLU A 196 15.98 11.12 1.40
CA GLU A 196 15.02 11.02 0.28
C GLU A 196 15.17 9.76 -0.59
N GLY A 197 16.37 9.17 -0.65
CA GLY A 197 16.67 8.08 -1.59
C GLY A 197 15.99 6.73 -1.32
N THR A 198 15.37 6.52 -0.15
CA THR A 198 14.78 5.23 0.22
C THR A 198 13.25 5.19 0.23
N LEU A 199 12.55 6.35 0.25
CA LEU A 199 11.08 6.43 0.26
C LEU A 199 10.48 7.37 -0.80
N TYR A 200 11.30 8.26 -1.37
CA TYR A 200 10.94 9.06 -2.54
C TYR A 200 11.91 8.66 -3.66
N GLY A 201 11.63 7.52 -4.30
CA GLY A 201 12.31 7.19 -5.53
C GLY A 201 12.15 8.34 -6.52
N LYS A 202 13.26 8.83 -7.10
CA LYS A 202 13.24 9.65 -8.30
C LYS A 202 12.62 8.84 -9.44
N GLN A 203 11.29 8.74 -9.47
CA GLN A 203 10.56 8.50 -10.71
C GLN A 203 10.39 9.86 -11.37
N HIS A 204 11.42 10.26 -12.13
CA HIS A 204 11.14 10.98 -13.36
C HIS A 204 10.04 10.19 -14.08
N CYS A 205 9.01 10.91 -14.53
CA CYS A 205 7.96 10.41 -15.39
C CYS A 205 8.57 9.65 -16.58
N SER A 206 8.75 8.35 -16.42
CA SER A 206 9.03 7.42 -17.50
C SER A 206 7.68 7.02 -18.05
N VAL A 207 7.13 7.91 -18.87
CA VAL A 207 6.06 7.56 -19.81
C VAL A 207 6.53 6.32 -20.56
N ASN A 208 5.82 5.21 -20.33
CA ASN A 208 5.76 3.99 -21.15
C ASN A 208 6.61 4.04 -22.43
N ARG A 209 7.92 3.77 -22.30
CA ARG A 209 8.82 3.60 -23.44
C ARG A 209 8.87 2.16 -23.95
N SER A 210 7.96 1.31 -23.47
CA SER A 210 7.81 -0.09 -23.87
C SER A 210 6.87 -0.29 -25.07
N ASN A 211 6.02 0.69 -25.39
CA ASN A 211 5.10 0.61 -26.55
C ASN A 211 5.56 1.42 -27.77
N ALA A 212 6.63 2.21 -27.66
CA ALA A 212 7.18 2.98 -28.79
C ALA A 212 8.12 2.17 -29.70
N THR A 213 8.61 1.01 -29.23
CA THR A 213 9.49 0.13 -30.02
C THR A 213 8.69 -0.84 -30.91
N LEU A 214 7.49 -1.24 -30.46
CA LEU A 214 6.58 -2.10 -31.23
C LEU A 214 5.85 -1.35 -32.35
N LEU A 215 5.60 -0.05 -32.19
CA LEU A 215 4.99 0.77 -33.25
C LEU A 215 5.97 1.21 -34.35
N LYS A 216 7.29 1.22 -34.08
CA LYS A 216 8.32 1.48 -35.11
C LYS A 216 8.69 0.24 -35.91
N ALA A 217 8.52 -0.96 -35.36
CA ALA A 217 8.76 -2.22 -36.10
C ALA A 217 7.62 -2.56 -37.08
N LEU A 218 6.40 -2.03 -36.87
CA LEU A 218 5.23 -2.27 -37.73
C LEU A 218 5.01 -1.21 -38.82
N MET A 219 5.82 -0.15 -38.87
CA MET A 219 5.74 0.90 -39.91
C MET A 219 6.97 0.96 -40.83
N ALA A 220 7.91 0.02 -40.72
CA ALA A 220 9.12 -0.04 -41.57
C ALA A 220 8.97 -0.90 -42.83
N ASP A 221 7.86 -1.61 -43.02
CA ASP A 221 7.61 -2.50 -44.18
C ASP A 221 6.69 -1.91 -45.26
N SER A 222 6.47 -0.60 -45.25
CA SER A 222 5.78 0.08 -46.34
C SER A 222 6.54 1.34 -46.72
N TYR A 223 6.85 1.47 -48.00
CA TYR A 223 7.61 2.56 -48.64
C TYR A 223 9.14 2.44 -48.64
N GLY A 224 9.64 1.67 -49.63
CA GLY A 224 11.05 1.64 -49.99
C GLY A 224 11.30 1.15 -51.41
N GLY A 225 10.39 1.43 -52.36
CA GLY A 225 10.66 1.28 -53.78
C GLY A 225 11.44 2.50 -54.29
N ALA A 226 12.64 2.28 -54.81
CA ALA A 226 13.44 3.26 -55.54
C ALA A 226 14.29 2.53 -56.61
N PRO A 227 14.66 3.19 -57.72
CA PRO A 227 14.39 2.69 -59.06
C PRO A 227 15.61 2.10 -59.76
N GLN A 228 15.32 1.32 -60.80
CA GLN A 228 16.27 0.89 -61.82
C GLN A 228 16.90 2.10 -62.53
N THR A 229 18.23 2.09 -62.64
CA THR A 229 18.98 2.82 -63.66
C THR A 229 19.60 1.80 -64.62
N SER A 230 19.18 1.89 -65.87
CA SER A 230 19.56 1.05 -67.01
C SER A 230 20.94 1.40 -67.55
N GLN A 231 21.75 0.37 -67.82
CA GLN A 231 22.41 0.23 -69.13
C GLN A 231 21.35 -0.42 -70.04
N ILE A 232 21.03 0.02 -71.26
CA ILE A 232 21.72 0.79 -72.31
C ILE A 232 20.74 1.83 -72.86
#